data_AF-A0A8T1XCM3-F1
#
_entry.id   AF-A0A8T1XCM3-F1
#
_cell.length_a   1.000
_cell.length_b   1.000
_cell.length_c   1.000
_cell.angle_alpha   90.00
_cell.angle_beta   90.00
_cell.angle_gamma   90.00
#
_symmetry.space_group_name_H-M   'P 1'
#
loop_
_entity.id
_entity.type
_entity.pdbx_description
1 polymer ?
#
loop_
_entity_poly.entity_id
_entity_poly.type
_entity_poly.pdbx_seq_one_letter_code
_entity_poly.pdbx_strand_id
1 'polypeptide(L)'
;MSPRRRKDRPKDEAAAFLPALPGVSPTRNIPFISSFKSFHTAAKDTANRMLNSNGSASKCLGECASTNEKCFHSSKSIQHLLDNNKKWREDLVKRDAKIFDRTGDCQHPSYLWIGCSDSRVPAEEITGLDPGEMFCHRNVANLVVTNDINVLSVVQYAVENLMVKDIIVCGHYGCGGVKAAMENKHIGLLDTWLRSVRDVHRKHHEELDALPTEEARYRRMVELNVKQQCLNIFKTNVIQHRLGRPDQPIIHGLVYDVQTGGLKELKVDYCGYYAKLAGEDTLNAYPEGEPTMGKAHLRRNMILDLSDGLEKEPGMVRIPYIARMLKRESKLFTPEEVDEAIEAIKGQLEDPESSLMPVKFLIDYFAEKPKETA
;
A
#
# COMPACT_ATOMS: atom_id res chain seq x y z
N MET A 1 -21.24 32.86 49.59
CA MET A 1 -21.03 33.83 48.50
C MET A 1 -21.33 33.17 47.18
N SER A 2 -22.11 33.83 46.33
CA SER A 2 -22.62 33.31 45.06
C SER A 2 -21.54 33.08 43.99
N PRO A 3 -21.83 32.24 42.97
CA PRO A 3 -20.96 31.90 41.84
C PRO A 3 -21.15 32.84 40.62
N ARG A 4 -20.20 32.82 39.68
CA ARG A 4 -20.39 33.30 38.28
C ARG A 4 -19.85 32.22 37.33
N ARG A 5 -20.71 31.40 36.73
CA ARG A 5 -21.48 31.60 35.47
C ARG A 5 -20.62 31.50 34.20
N ARG A 6 -20.58 30.29 33.63
CA ARG A 6 -20.58 30.10 32.17
C ARG A 6 -21.96 30.52 31.65
N LYS A 7 -22.00 31.35 30.61
CA LYS A 7 -23.22 31.76 29.91
C LYS A 7 -23.23 31.14 28.51
N ASP A 8 -24.39 30.58 28.19
CA ASP A 8 -24.81 30.00 26.92
C ASP A 8 -25.03 31.02 25.78
N ARG A 9 -25.03 30.44 24.56
CA ARG A 9 -25.84 30.77 23.34
C ARG A 9 -25.40 31.97 22.48
N PRO A 10 -25.83 32.07 21.19
CA PRO A 10 -26.93 31.35 20.51
C PRO A 10 -26.65 30.73 19.13
N LYS A 11 -27.66 29.96 18.67
CA LYS A 11 -27.91 29.52 17.29
C LYS A 11 -28.57 30.66 16.48
N ASP A 12 -28.39 30.53 15.17
CA ASP A 12 -29.14 31.12 14.04
C ASP A 12 -28.74 32.53 13.52
N GLU A 13 -28.76 32.61 12.18
CA GLU A 13 -28.78 33.77 11.26
C GLU A 13 -27.50 34.16 10.48
N ALA A 14 -27.76 34.63 9.24
CA ALA A 14 -26.88 35.06 8.13
C ALA A 14 -26.28 33.94 7.28
N ALA A 15 -26.81 33.53 6.11
CA ALA A 15 -27.35 34.25 4.96
C ALA A 15 -26.36 35.22 4.29
N ALA A 16 -26.19 35.01 2.97
CA ALA A 16 -25.59 35.85 1.93
C ALA A 16 -24.05 35.87 1.81
N PHE A 17 -23.53 35.33 0.70
CA PHE A 17 -22.79 36.09 -0.34
C PHE A 17 -22.36 35.13 -1.48
N LEU A 18 -23.14 35.10 -2.56
CA LEU A 18 -22.68 34.66 -3.89
C LEU A 18 -23.28 35.63 -4.92
N PRO A 19 -22.49 36.16 -5.88
CA PRO A 19 -22.94 37.21 -6.79
C PRO A 19 -23.77 36.64 -7.95
N ALA A 20 -24.73 37.44 -8.39
CA ALA A 20 -25.67 37.17 -9.47
C ALA A 20 -25.05 37.33 -10.87
N LEU A 21 -25.53 36.51 -11.82
CA LEU A 21 -25.51 36.81 -13.26
C LEU A 21 -26.95 36.77 -13.79
N PRO A 22 -27.36 37.69 -14.71
CA PRO A 22 -28.75 37.85 -15.11
C PRO A 22 -29.08 37.09 -16.41
N GLY A 23 -30.33 36.65 -16.57
CA GLY A 23 -30.83 36.25 -17.88
C GLY A 23 -32.12 35.42 -17.89
N VAL A 24 -33.17 36.03 -18.42
CA VAL A 24 -34.37 35.46 -19.06
C VAL A 24 -35.64 35.30 -18.19
N SER A 25 -36.70 35.88 -18.73
CA SER A 25 -38.04 36.17 -18.18
C SER A 25 -39.04 34.99 -18.32
N PRO A 26 -40.24 35.09 -17.71
CA PRO A 26 -41.15 33.96 -17.53
C PRO A 26 -42.34 33.91 -18.52
N THR A 27 -43.02 32.76 -18.48
CA THR A 27 -44.40 32.43 -18.91
C THR A 27 -44.61 31.76 -20.27
N ARG A 28 -45.15 30.53 -20.23
CA ARG A 28 -46.35 30.09 -20.97
C ARG A 28 -46.92 28.77 -20.40
N ASN A 29 -48.25 28.69 -20.42
CA ASN A 29 -49.18 27.73 -19.79
C ASN A 29 -49.36 26.39 -20.53
N ILE A 30 -49.52 25.28 -19.75
CA ILE A 30 -50.53 24.16 -19.81
C ILE A 30 -50.50 23.22 -21.07
N PRO A 31 -50.77 21.87 -21.03
CA PRO A 31 -51.68 21.12 -20.13
C PRO A 31 -51.23 19.81 -19.47
N PHE A 32 -52.05 19.45 -18.49
CA PHE A 32 -52.22 18.22 -17.73
C PHE A 32 -52.55 17.00 -18.61
N ILE A 33 -51.82 15.88 -18.46
CA ILE A 33 -52.29 14.54 -18.86
C ILE A 33 -52.12 13.57 -17.69
N SER A 34 -53.23 12.97 -17.31
CA SER A 34 -53.38 11.92 -16.32
C SER A 34 -52.70 10.62 -16.77
N SER A 35 -51.61 10.19 -16.13
CA SER A 35 -51.21 8.78 -16.12
C SER A 35 -50.16 8.49 -15.04
N PHE A 36 -50.59 8.38 -13.78
CA PHE A 36 -49.71 7.94 -12.68
C PHE A 36 -50.11 6.60 -12.05
N LYS A 37 -51.06 5.87 -12.65
CA LYS A 37 -51.48 4.54 -12.17
C LYS A 37 -51.09 3.36 -13.10
N SER A 38 -50.45 3.61 -14.23
CA SER A 38 -50.09 2.55 -15.21
C SER A 38 -48.66 2.00 -15.08
N PHE A 39 -47.73 2.75 -14.48
CA PHE A 39 -46.32 2.36 -14.45
C PHE A 39 -45.93 1.38 -13.32
N HIS A 40 -46.78 1.20 -12.30
CA HIS A 40 -46.44 0.34 -11.16
C HIS A 40 -46.78 -1.15 -11.37
N THR A 41 -47.60 -1.47 -12.37
CA THR A 41 -48.01 -2.85 -12.67
C THR A 41 -47.10 -3.50 -13.73
N ALA A 42 -46.66 -2.74 -14.75
CA ALA A 42 -45.77 -3.26 -15.80
C ALA A 42 -44.35 -3.59 -15.33
N ALA A 43 -43.85 -2.91 -14.29
CA ALA A 43 -42.53 -3.18 -13.70
C ALA A 43 -42.53 -4.47 -12.83
N LYS A 44 -43.67 -4.84 -12.23
CA LYS A 44 -43.79 -6.07 -11.44
C LYS A 44 -43.93 -7.32 -12.31
N ASP A 45 -44.64 -7.22 -13.43
CA ASP A 45 -44.85 -8.37 -14.32
C ASP A 45 -43.61 -8.72 -15.16
N THR A 46 -42.78 -7.73 -15.50
CA THR A 46 -41.51 -7.97 -16.21
C THR A 46 -40.45 -8.59 -15.29
N ALA A 47 -40.41 -8.20 -14.01
CA ALA A 47 -39.54 -8.82 -13.01
C ALA A 47 -39.92 -10.29 -12.71
N ASN A 48 -41.21 -10.61 -12.67
CA ASN A 48 -41.68 -11.99 -12.47
C ASN A 48 -41.53 -12.88 -13.71
N ARG A 49 -41.52 -12.32 -14.93
CA ARG A 49 -41.25 -13.10 -16.15
C ARG A 49 -39.77 -13.42 -16.37
N MET A 50 -38.86 -12.56 -15.92
CA MET A 50 -37.41 -12.82 -16.01
C MET A 50 -36.88 -13.78 -14.94
N LEU A 51 -37.65 -14.06 -13.88
CA LEU A 51 -37.29 -15.06 -12.86
C LEU A 51 -37.64 -16.51 -13.25
N ASN A 52 -38.38 -16.72 -14.36
CA ASN A 52 -38.92 -18.04 -14.74
C ASN A 52 -38.50 -18.56 -16.12
N SER A 53 -37.44 -18.00 -16.74
CA SER A 53 -36.92 -18.58 -17.98
C SER A 53 -35.40 -18.54 -18.04
N ASN A 54 -34.83 -19.74 -18.19
CA ASN A 54 -33.44 -20.12 -18.39
C ASN A 54 -32.64 -20.45 -17.13
N GLY A 55 -32.62 -21.76 -16.88
CA GLY A 55 -31.95 -22.41 -15.77
C GLY A 55 -30.44 -22.49 -15.91
N SER A 56 -29.80 -22.35 -14.76
CA SER A 56 -28.65 -23.16 -14.31
C SER A 56 -28.30 -22.90 -12.82
N ALA A 57 -29.15 -22.18 -12.07
CA ALA A 57 -28.87 -21.80 -10.68
C ALA A 57 -29.77 -22.47 -9.62
N SER A 58 -30.43 -23.61 -9.89
CA SER A 58 -31.29 -24.28 -8.90
C SER A 58 -31.16 -25.80 -8.85
N LYS A 59 -29.94 -26.35 -8.96
CA LYS A 59 -29.69 -27.79 -8.78
C LYS A 59 -28.94 -28.18 -7.50
N CYS A 60 -28.86 -27.29 -6.52
CA CYS A 60 -28.31 -27.62 -5.19
C CYS A 60 -29.35 -27.54 -4.05
N LEU A 61 -30.65 -27.61 -4.37
CA LEU A 61 -31.71 -27.72 -3.38
C LEU A 61 -32.39 -29.08 -3.55
N GLY A 62 -31.71 -30.17 -3.17
CA GLY A 62 -32.37 -31.48 -3.10
C GLY A 62 -31.52 -32.75 -3.09
N GLU A 63 -30.24 -32.73 -3.50
CA GLU A 63 -29.49 -33.98 -3.72
C GLU A 63 -28.32 -34.24 -2.75
N CYS A 64 -28.09 -33.39 -1.76
CA CYS A 64 -27.04 -33.59 -0.75
C CYS A 64 -27.50 -34.41 0.48
N ALA A 65 -28.62 -35.14 0.39
CA ALA A 65 -29.12 -35.98 1.48
C ALA A 65 -28.53 -37.41 1.50
N SER A 66 -27.80 -37.84 0.46
CA SER A 66 -27.36 -39.24 0.32
C SER A 66 -25.85 -39.47 0.23
N THR A 67 -25.01 -38.43 0.39
CA THR A 67 -23.55 -38.61 0.48
C THR A 67 -23.02 -37.84 1.68
N ASN A 68 -22.16 -38.49 2.47
CA ASN A 68 -21.55 -37.93 3.67
C ASN A 68 -20.43 -36.91 3.34
N GLU A 69 -20.62 -36.13 2.26
CA GLU A 69 -19.73 -35.05 1.85
C GLU A 69 -20.29 -33.74 2.40
N LYS A 70 -19.53 -33.13 3.32
CA LYS A 70 -19.90 -31.87 3.97
C LYS A 70 -20.03 -30.76 2.94
N CYS A 71 -21.25 -30.44 2.56
CA CYS A 71 -21.56 -29.20 1.84
C CYS A 71 -21.27 -28.02 2.79
N PHE A 72 -20.22 -27.25 2.50
CA PHE A 72 -20.04 -25.92 3.05
C PHE A 72 -21.23 -25.09 2.54
N HIS A 73 -22.14 -24.63 3.40
CA HIS A 73 -23.20 -23.60 3.23
C HIS A 73 -24.42 -24.08 4.06
N SER A 74 -25.18 -23.29 4.82
CA SER A 74 -25.20 -21.89 5.19
C SER A 74 -26.07 -21.85 6.46
N SER A 75 -25.54 -21.37 7.59
CA SER A 75 -26.44 -21.02 8.70
C SER A 75 -27.01 -19.63 8.39
N LYS A 76 -28.34 -19.49 8.40
CA LYS A 76 -29.08 -18.30 7.96
C LYS A 76 -28.90 -17.06 8.84
N SER A 77 -28.01 -17.06 9.83
CA SER A 77 -27.81 -15.96 10.77
C SER A 77 -26.33 -15.69 11.00
N ILE A 78 -25.95 -14.41 11.15
CA ILE A 78 -24.59 -13.98 11.54
C ILE A 78 -24.11 -14.66 12.84
N GLN A 79 -25.04 -15.16 13.65
CA GLN A 79 -24.77 -15.81 14.92
C GLN A 79 -23.72 -16.93 14.82
N HIS A 80 -23.76 -17.77 13.77
CA HIS A 80 -22.75 -18.82 13.64
C HIS A 80 -21.32 -18.29 13.47
N LEU A 81 -21.13 -17.11 12.86
CA LEU A 81 -19.81 -16.48 12.76
C LEU A 81 -19.34 -15.98 14.13
N LEU A 82 -20.25 -15.45 14.95
CA LEU A 82 -19.94 -15.06 16.33
C LEU A 82 -19.59 -16.27 17.21
N ASP A 83 -20.33 -17.37 17.05
CA ASP A 83 -20.06 -18.62 17.76
C ASP A 83 -18.72 -19.23 17.31
N ASN A 84 -18.40 -19.16 16.02
CA ASN A 84 -17.10 -19.57 15.47
C ASN A 84 -15.97 -18.68 16.00
N ASN A 85 -16.18 -17.36 16.09
CA ASN A 85 -15.20 -16.45 16.68
C ASN A 85 -14.95 -16.78 18.15
N LYS A 86 -16.00 -17.08 18.93
CA LYS A 86 -15.86 -17.47 20.32
C LYS A 86 -14.98 -18.73 20.47
N LYS A 87 -15.26 -19.76 19.67
CA LYS A 87 -14.45 -21.00 19.65
C LYS A 87 -13.01 -20.72 19.24
N TRP A 88 -12.80 -19.95 18.16
CA TRP A 88 -11.47 -19.56 17.69
C TRP A 88 -10.67 -18.82 18.78
N ARG A 89 -11.30 -17.87 19.49
CA ARG A 89 -10.67 -17.15 20.62
C ARG A 89 -10.26 -18.11 21.74
N GLU A 90 -11.17 -19.00 22.15
CA GLU A 90 -10.89 -19.98 23.21
C GLU A 90 -9.72 -20.89 22.83
N ASP A 91 -9.66 -21.36 21.59
CA ASP A 91 -8.59 -22.24 21.12
C ASP A 91 -7.27 -21.50 20.90
N LEU A 92 -7.31 -20.20 20.57
CA LEU A 92 -6.11 -19.37 20.48
C LEU A 92 -5.51 -19.11 21.86
N VAL A 93 -6.32 -18.77 22.88
CA VAL A 93 -5.86 -18.56 24.27
C VAL A 93 -5.31 -19.84 24.89
N LYS A 94 -5.87 -21.00 24.55
CA LYS A 94 -5.30 -22.29 25.00
C LYS A 94 -3.91 -22.54 24.44
N ARG A 95 -3.62 -22.06 23.22
CA ARG A 95 -2.31 -22.20 22.58
C ARG A 95 -1.30 -21.18 23.10
N ASP A 96 -1.73 -19.92 23.21
CA ASP A 96 -0.94 -18.81 23.75
C ASP A 96 -1.83 -17.91 24.61
N ALA A 97 -1.67 -18.00 25.93
CA ALA A 97 -2.47 -17.26 26.88
C ALA A 97 -2.24 -15.73 26.82
N LYS A 98 -1.11 -15.28 26.26
CA LYS A 98 -0.72 -13.87 26.19
C LYS A 98 -0.90 -13.25 24.80
N ILE A 99 -1.49 -13.99 23.85
CA ILE A 99 -1.62 -13.53 22.46
C ILE A 99 -2.39 -12.21 22.36
N PHE A 100 -3.50 -12.07 23.09
CA PHE A 100 -4.31 -10.85 23.03
C PHE A 100 -3.65 -9.67 23.73
N ASP A 101 -2.82 -9.90 24.76
CA ASP A 101 -1.99 -8.85 25.37
C ASP A 101 -0.95 -8.35 24.34
N ARG A 102 -0.21 -9.29 23.72
CA ARG A 102 0.80 -8.97 22.68
C ARG A 102 0.21 -8.22 21.49
N THR A 103 -0.91 -8.70 20.95
CA THR A 103 -1.57 -8.08 19.78
C THR A 103 -2.31 -6.78 20.11
N GLY A 104 -2.66 -6.55 21.38
CA GLY A 104 -3.38 -5.36 21.84
C GLY A 104 -2.49 -4.14 22.07
N ASP A 105 -1.21 -4.36 22.40
CA ASP A 105 -0.31 -3.28 22.84
C ASP A 105 0.21 -2.41 21.69
N CYS A 106 0.68 -2.99 20.56
CA CYS A 106 1.14 -2.26 19.36
C CYS A 106 1.25 -3.20 18.14
N GLN A 107 1.11 -2.66 16.92
CA GLN A 107 1.41 -3.37 15.67
C GLN A 107 2.70 -2.85 15.06
N HIS A 108 3.70 -3.74 14.90
CA HIS A 108 4.92 -3.49 14.13
C HIS A 108 5.14 -4.61 13.11
N PRO A 109 4.25 -4.71 12.09
CA PRO A 109 4.39 -5.75 11.09
C PRO A 109 5.70 -5.55 10.32
N SER A 110 6.42 -6.64 10.07
CA SER A 110 7.64 -6.58 9.24
C SER A 110 7.32 -6.69 7.75
N TYR A 111 6.10 -7.12 7.41
CA TYR A 111 5.68 -7.46 6.07
C TYR A 111 4.43 -6.67 5.65
N LEU A 112 4.43 -6.13 4.44
CA LEU A 112 3.22 -5.74 3.71
C LEU A 112 2.87 -6.85 2.72
N TRP A 113 1.66 -7.39 2.77
CA TRP A 113 1.15 -8.39 1.84
C TRP A 113 0.06 -7.83 0.94
N ILE A 114 0.30 -7.79 -0.36
CA ILE A 114 -0.68 -7.43 -1.39
C ILE A 114 -1.12 -8.70 -2.10
N GLY A 115 -2.32 -9.17 -1.75
CA GLY A 115 -2.88 -10.42 -2.23
C GLY A 115 -4.16 -10.26 -3.05
N CYS A 116 -4.66 -11.38 -3.59
CA CYS A 116 -5.92 -11.40 -4.32
C CYS A 116 -7.11 -11.54 -3.35
N SER A 117 -8.23 -10.87 -3.61
CA SER A 117 -9.50 -11.08 -2.88
C SER A 117 -10.07 -12.50 -3.04
N ASP A 118 -9.68 -13.22 -4.10
CA ASP A 118 -10.03 -14.62 -4.39
C ASP A 118 -9.03 -15.63 -3.78
N SER A 119 -8.05 -15.18 -2.99
CA SER A 119 -7.18 -16.13 -2.29
C SER A 119 -7.97 -16.91 -1.24
N ARG A 120 -7.93 -18.24 -1.35
CA ARG A 120 -8.74 -19.18 -0.53
C ARG A 120 -8.18 -19.42 0.88
N VAL A 121 -6.98 -18.92 1.15
CA VAL A 121 -6.28 -19.06 2.43
C VAL A 121 -5.75 -17.68 2.85
N PRO A 122 -5.90 -17.29 4.13
CA PRO A 122 -5.29 -16.08 4.69
C PRO A 122 -3.78 -16.08 4.55
N ALA A 123 -3.17 -14.90 4.40
CA ALA A 123 -1.74 -14.78 4.18
C ALA A 123 -0.93 -15.32 5.38
N GLU A 124 -1.39 -15.00 6.59
CA GLU A 124 -0.78 -15.41 7.86
C GLU A 124 -0.78 -16.93 8.02
N GLU A 125 -1.85 -17.61 7.57
CA GLU A 125 -1.91 -19.07 7.58
C GLU A 125 -0.96 -19.71 6.57
N ILE A 126 -0.76 -19.10 5.40
CA ILE A 126 0.17 -19.60 4.38
C ILE A 126 1.62 -19.47 4.87
N THR A 127 1.95 -18.38 5.55
CA THR A 127 3.33 -18.08 5.99
C THR A 127 3.66 -18.55 7.39
N GLY A 128 2.65 -18.97 8.17
CA GLY A 128 2.84 -19.39 9.57
C GLY A 128 3.15 -18.23 10.51
N LEU A 129 2.75 -17.01 10.15
CA LEU A 129 2.93 -15.82 10.98
C LEU A 129 1.79 -15.66 12.00
N ASP A 130 2.10 -15.04 13.12
CA ASP A 130 1.10 -14.69 14.13
C ASP A 130 0.23 -13.50 13.66
N PRO A 131 -1.01 -13.38 14.16
CA PRO A 131 -1.84 -12.21 13.90
C PRO A 131 -1.13 -10.90 14.27
N GLY A 132 -1.09 -9.95 13.35
CA GLY A 132 -0.46 -8.63 13.54
C GLY A 132 1.00 -8.53 13.09
N GLU A 133 1.64 -9.64 12.71
CA GLU A 133 3.01 -9.63 12.15
C GLU A 133 3.04 -9.23 10.65
N MET A 134 1.86 -9.19 10.01
CA MET A 134 1.70 -8.86 8.59
C MET A 134 0.59 -7.83 8.39
N PHE A 135 0.88 -6.82 7.58
CA PHE A 135 -0.08 -5.81 7.15
C PHE A 135 -0.65 -6.20 5.79
N CYS A 136 -1.94 -6.47 5.71
CA CYS A 136 -2.56 -7.11 4.54
C CYS A 136 -3.44 -6.14 3.73
N HIS A 137 -3.27 -6.14 2.41
CA HIS A 137 -4.17 -5.53 1.43
C HIS A 137 -4.62 -6.55 0.40
N ARG A 138 -5.89 -6.49 -0.01
CA ARG A 138 -6.48 -7.43 -0.96
C ARG A 138 -7.39 -6.73 -1.96
N ASN A 139 -7.16 -6.99 -3.24
CA ASN A 139 -8.05 -6.61 -4.33
C ASN A 139 -8.14 -7.73 -5.39
N VAL A 140 -9.06 -7.62 -6.35
CA VAL A 140 -9.20 -8.65 -7.39
C VAL A 140 -7.93 -8.69 -8.26
N ALA A 141 -7.32 -9.86 -8.39
CA ALA A 141 -6.08 -10.08 -9.15
C ALA A 141 -4.84 -9.32 -8.61
N ASN A 142 -4.82 -8.96 -7.32
CA ASN A 142 -3.64 -8.44 -6.59
C ASN A 142 -2.91 -7.30 -7.31
N LEU A 143 -3.67 -6.36 -7.88
CA LEU A 143 -3.17 -5.28 -8.72
C LEU A 143 -2.62 -4.11 -7.90
N VAL A 144 -1.57 -3.49 -8.45
CA VAL A 144 -1.02 -2.22 -7.99
C VAL A 144 -1.11 -1.26 -9.17
N VAL A 145 -2.13 -0.41 -9.15
CA VAL A 145 -2.43 0.53 -10.24
C VAL A 145 -1.97 1.93 -9.82
N THR A 146 -1.30 2.65 -10.72
CA THR A 146 -0.61 3.92 -10.43
C THR A 146 -1.53 5.04 -9.93
N ASN A 147 -2.83 4.96 -10.16
CA ASN A 147 -3.82 5.94 -9.69
C ASN A 147 -4.87 5.33 -8.73
N ASP A 148 -4.63 4.13 -8.21
CA ASP A 148 -5.48 3.53 -7.19
C ASP A 148 -5.04 4.02 -5.80
N ILE A 149 -5.69 5.08 -5.32
CA ILE A 149 -5.42 5.67 -4.00
C ILE A 149 -5.56 4.63 -2.88
N ASN A 150 -6.38 3.58 -3.07
CA ASN A 150 -6.55 2.52 -2.07
C ASN A 150 -5.20 1.81 -1.81
N VAL A 151 -4.65 1.12 -2.81
CA VAL A 151 -3.37 0.41 -2.63
C VAL A 151 -2.20 1.36 -2.36
N LEU A 152 -2.20 2.57 -2.95
CA LEU A 152 -1.13 3.54 -2.73
C LEU A 152 -1.10 4.05 -1.29
N SER A 153 -2.26 4.31 -0.68
CA SER A 153 -2.34 4.72 0.72
C SER A 153 -1.85 3.63 1.68
N VAL A 154 -2.13 2.36 1.38
CA VAL A 154 -1.62 1.20 2.13
C VAL A 154 -0.09 1.11 2.01
N VAL A 155 0.44 1.21 0.79
CA VAL A 155 1.90 1.15 0.56
C VAL A 155 2.60 2.29 1.30
N GLN A 156 2.07 3.51 1.22
CA GLN A 156 2.63 4.64 1.94
C GLN A 156 2.61 4.40 3.45
N TYR A 157 1.46 4.05 4.02
CA TYR A 157 1.36 3.81 5.46
C TYR A 157 2.30 2.68 5.94
N ALA A 158 2.38 1.59 5.20
CA ALA A 158 3.26 0.48 5.52
C ALA A 158 4.74 0.90 5.54
N VAL A 159 5.17 1.67 4.55
CA VAL A 159 6.57 2.04 4.39
C VAL A 159 6.97 3.20 5.30
N GLU A 160 6.10 4.21 5.47
CA GLU A 160 6.47 5.45 6.18
C GLU A 160 6.07 5.45 7.65
N ASN A 161 4.97 4.77 8.02
CA ASN A 161 4.47 4.75 9.39
C ASN A 161 4.79 3.43 10.11
N LEU A 162 4.67 2.29 9.42
CA LEU A 162 4.94 0.98 10.00
C LEU A 162 6.39 0.52 9.81
N MET A 163 7.14 1.17 8.90
CA MET A 163 8.54 0.84 8.58
C MET A 163 8.71 -0.64 8.22
N VAL A 164 7.81 -1.19 7.39
CA VAL A 164 7.89 -2.58 6.93
C VAL A 164 9.22 -2.82 6.20
N LYS A 165 9.82 -3.99 6.42
CA LYS A 165 11.08 -4.38 5.77
C LYS A 165 10.85 -4.99 4.40
N ASP A 166 9.74 -5.70 4.25
CA ASP A 166 9.45 -6.52 3.07
C ASP A 166 8.04 -6.21 2.55
N ILE A 167 7.93 -6.00 1.24
CA ILE A 167 6.66 -5.84 0.52
C ILE A 167 6.49 -7.04 -0.39
N ILE A 168 5.42 -7.79 -0.19
CA ILE A 168 5.13 -9.02 -0.90
C ILE A 168 3.92 -8.80 -1.79
N VAL A 169 4.09 -8.99 -3.11
CA VAL A 169 2.95 -9.16 -4.01
C VAL A 169 2.74 -10.64 -4.23
N CYS A 170 1.61 -11.17 -3.76
CA CYS A 170 1.29 -12.58 -3.91
C CYS A 170 0.13 -12.78 -4.88
N GLY A 171 0.43 -13.39 -6.02
CA GLY A 171 -0.58 -14.00 -6.89
C GLY A 171 -0.96 -15.40 -6.44
N HIS A 172 -1.91 -16.02 -7.12
CA HIS A 172 -2.22 -17.42 -6.91
C HIS A 172 -2.66 -18.09 -8.20
N TYR A 173 -2.26 -19.35 -8.40
CA TYR A 173 -2.77 -20.15 -9.51
C TYR A 173 -4.28 -20.39 -9.32
N GLY A 174 -5.03 -20.37 -10.41
CA GLY A 174 -6.49 -20.47 -10.34
C GLY A 174 -7.22 -19.15 -10.01
N CYS A 175 -6.54 -18.00 -10.02
CA CYS A 175 -7.14 -16.67 -9.87
C CYS A 175 -8.27 -16.34 -10.86
N GLY A 176 -9.51 -16.30 -10.36
CA GLY A 176 -10.69 -16.00 -11.18
C GLY A 176 -10.62 -14.65 -11.91
N GLY A 177 -9.99 -13.64 -11.32
CA GLY A 177 -9.79 -12.32 -11.95
C GLY A 177 -8.84 -12.36 -13.15
N VAL A 178 -7.72 -13.09 -13.05
CA VAL A 178 -6.79 -13.24 -14.19
C VAL A 178 -7.43 -14.06 -15.30
N LYS A 179 -8.14 -15.15 -14.96
CA LYS A 179 -8.86 -15.96 -15.95
C LYS A 179 -9.92 -15.14 -16.70
N ALA A 180 -10.72 -14.38 -15.96
CA ALA A 180 -11.71 -13.47 -16.52
C ALA A 180 -11.11 -12.45 -17.50
N ALA A 181 -9.92 -11.91 -17.18
CA ALA A 181 -9.21 -10.98 -18.04
C ALA A 181 -8.72 -11.62 -19.35
N MET A 182 -8.27 -12.89 -19.30
CA MET A 182 -7.79 -13.64 -20.46
C MET A 182 -8.92 -14.09 -21.40
N GLU A 183 -10.08 -14.48 -20.85
CA GLU A 183 -11.24 -14.90 -21.65
C GLU A 183 -11.93 -13.72 -22.37
N ASN A 184 -11.52 -12.49 -22.08
CA ASN A 184 -12.04 -11.24 -22.65
C ASN A 184 -13.59 -11.14 -22.63
N LYS A 185 -14.21 -11.67 -21.57
CA LYS A 185 -15.65 -11.57 -21.35
C LYS A 185 -16.01 -10.16 -20.85
N HIS A 186 -17.20 -9.68 -21.20
CA HIS A 186 -17.71 -8.42 -20.68
C HIS A 186 -18.30 -8.63 -19.27
N ILE A 187 -17.68 -8.04 -18.25
CA ILE A 187 -18.04 -8.26 -16.82
C ILE A 187 -18.47 -6.95 -16.13
N GLY A 188 -18.84 -5.92 -16.92
CA GLY A 188 -19.30 -4.63 -16.38
C GLY A 188 -18.17 -3.82 -15.75
N LEU A 189 -18.37 -3.26 -14.55
CA LEU A 189 -17.38 -2.39 -13.90
C LEU A 189 -16.01 -3.08 -13.68
N LEU A 190 -16.04 -4.39 -13.40
CA LEU A 190 -14.82 -5.19 -13.20
C LEU A 190 -13.95 -5.21 -14.47
N ASP A 191 -14.53 -4.99 -15.65
CA ASP A 191 -13.80 -4.91 -16.90
C ASP A 191 -12.78 -3.75 -16.90
N THR A 192 -13.17 -2.58 -16.39
CA THR A 192 -12.26 -1.42 -16.26
C THR A 192 -11.06 -1.75 -15.37
N TRP A 193 -11.29 -2.48 -14.28
CA TRP A 193 -10.26 -2.93 -13.36
C TRP A 193 -9.32 -3.97 -13.99
N LEU A 194 -9.89 -5.01 -14.62
CA LEU A 194 -9.14 -6.09 -15.26
C LEU A 194 -8.43 -5.65 -16.56
N ARG A 195 -8.67 -4.42 -17.04
CA ARG A 195 -7.90 -3.83 -18.13
C ARG A 195 -6.40 -3.83 -17.83
N SER A 196 -5.99 -3.56 -16.58
CA SER A 196 -4.57 -3.60 -16.19
C SER A 196 -3.96 -5.00 -16.35
N VAL A 197 -4.73 -6.07 -16.10
CA VAL A 197 -4.28 -7.45 -16.38
C VAL A 197 -4.16 -7.68 -17.88
N ARG A 198 -5.11 -7.17 -18.67
CA ARG A 198 -5.03 -7.26 -20.15
C ARG A 198 -3.87 -6.47 -20.73
N ASP A 199 -3.47 -5.36 -20.13
CA ASP A 199 -2.29 -4.61 -20.56
C ASP A 199 -1.02 -5.44 -20.34
N VAL A 200 -0.93 -6.17 -19.23
CA VAL A 200 0.16 -7.16 -19.01
C VAL A 200 0.11 -8.26 -20.07
N HIS A 201 -1.08 -8.78 -20.38
CA HIS A 201 -1.24 -9.81 -21.41
C HIS A 201 -0.76 -9.30 -22.78
N ARG A 202 -1.16 -8.09 -23.20
CA ARG A 202 -0.74 -7.48 -24.47
C ARG A 202 0.79 -7.30 -24.54
N LYS A 203 1.40 -6.83 -23.45
CA LYS A 203 2.85 -6.63 -23.37
C LYS A 203 3.65 -7.94 -23.53
N HIS A 204 3.09 -9.06 -23.10
CA HIS A 204 3.75 -10.36 -23.10
C HIS A 204 3.09 -11.38 -24.05
N HIS A 205 2.33 -10.92 -25.04
CA HIS A 205 1.52 -11.82 -25.88
C HIS A 205 2.37 -12.85 -26.63
N GLU A 206 3.52 -12.48 -27.19
CA GLU A 206 4.43 -13.40 -27.89
C GLU A 206 4.91 -14.55 -26.98
N GLU A 207 5.26 -14.22 -25.73
CA GLU A 207 5.71 -15.20 -24.73
C GLU A 207 4.58 -16.15 -24.33
N LEU A 208 3.35 -15.63 -24.21
CA LEU A 208 2.17 -16.42 -23.89
C LEU A 208 1.76 -17.32 -25.07
N ASP A 209 1.72 -16.79 -26.28
CA ASP A 209 1.31 -17.52 -27.49
C ASP A 209 2.26 -18.68 -27.82
N ALA A 210 3.55 -18.54 -27.47
CA ALA A 210 4.55 -19.61 -27.60
C ALA A 210 4.30 -20.83 -26.69
N LEU A 211 3.49 -20.69 -25.63
CA LEU A 211 3.18 -21.80 -24.74
C LEU A 211 2.09 -22.70 -25.35
N PRO A 212 2.24 -24.04 -25.23
CA PRO A 212 1.42 -24.99 -25.99
C PRO A 212 -0.01 -25.16 -25.47
N THR A 213 -0.24 -24.92 -24.17
CA THR A 213 -1.54 -25.19 -23.52
C THR A 213 -2.12 -23.94 -22.88
N GLU A 214 -3.45 -23.83 -22.86
CA GLU A 214 -4.16 -22.73 -22.21
C GLU A 214 -3.83 -22.64 -20.71
N GLU A 215 -3.71 -23.78 -20.02
CA GLU A 215 -3.33 -23.82 -18.61
C GLU A 215 -1.89 -23.31 -18.40
N ALA A 216 -0.94 -23.64 -19.28
CA ALA A 216 0.41 -23.10 -19.19
C ALA A 216 0.42 -21.58 -19.40
N ARG A 217 -0.36 -21.07 -20.38
CA ARG A 217 -0.54 -19.62 -20.59
C ARG A 217 -1.15 -18.95 -19.38
N TYR A 218 -2.17 -19.56 -18.79
CA TYR A 218 -2.86 -19.01 -17.63
C TYR A 218 -1.94 -18.94 -16.40
N ARG A 219 -1.24 -20.03 -16.08
CA ARG A 219 -0.25 -20.05 -15.00
C ARG A 219 0.84 -19.02 -15.24
N ARG A 220 1.33 -18.90 -16.49
CA ARG A 220 2.34 -17.90 -16.83
C ARG A 220 1.81 -16.47 -16.71
N MET A 221 0.56 -16.23 -17.10
CA MET A 221 -0.09 -14.92 -17.00
C MET A 221 -0.21 -14.47 -15.54
N VAL A 222 -0.51 -15.37 -14.61
CA VAL A 222 -0.49 -15.09 -13.17
C VAL A 222 0.91 -14.64 -12.71
N GLU A 223 1.96 -15.34 -13.12
CA GLU A 223 3.34 -14.99 -12.78
C GLU A 223 3.75 -13.64 -13.35
N LEU A 224 3.41 -13.37 -14.62
CA LEU A 224 3.68 -12.10 -15.29
C LEU A 224 2.92 -10.94 -14.64
N ASN A 225 1.67 -11.16 -14.22
CA ASN A 225 0.90 -10.18 -13.47
C ASN A 225 1.64 -9.80 -12.18
N VAL A 226 2.04 -10.78 -11.36
CA VAL A 226 2.80 -10.53 -10.12
C VAL A 226 4.08 -9.73 -10.39
N LYS A 227 4.85 -10.12 -11.40
CA LYS A 227 6.07 -9.38 -11.79
C LYS A 227 5.77 -7.94 -12.17
N GLN A 228 4.72 -7.69 -12.97
CA GLN A 228 4.36 -6.33 -13.35
C GLN A 228 3.91 -5.51 -12.14
N GLN A 229 3.14 -6.10 -11.21
CA GLN A 229 2.71 -5.39 -10.00
C GLN A 229 3.89 -5.07 -9.07
N CYS A 230 4.87 -5.97 -8.95
CA CYS A 230 6.13 -5.69 -8.26
C CYS A 230 6.87 -4.49 -8.87
N LEU A 231 6.92 -4.42 -10.22
CA LEU A 231 7.50 -3.26 -10.91
C LEU A 231 6.66 -1.99 -10.68
N ASN A 232 5.34 -2.08 -10.58
CA ASN A 232 4.49 -0.93 -10.30
C ASN A 232 4.73 -0.37 -8.89
N ILE A 233 4.91 -1.23 -7.87
CA ILE A 233 5.33 -0.81 -6.53
C ILE A 233 6.70 -0.13 -6.61
N PHE A 234 7.65 -0.76 -7.30
CA PHE A 234 9.00 -0.23 -7.45
C PHE A 234 8.98 1.21 -8.02
N LYS A 235 8.10 1.50 -8.98
CA LYS A 235 7.94 2.84 -9.58
C LYS A 235 7.32 3.89 -8.66
N THR A 236 6.69 3.51 -7.55
CA THR A 236 6.03 4.48 -6.68
C THR A 236 7.04 5.43 -6.05
N ASN A 237 6.64 6.69 -5.88
CA ASN A 237 7.47 7.71 -5.21
C ASN A 237 7.94 7.25 -3.82
N VAL A 238 7.05 6.63 -3.04
CA VAL A 238 7.34 6.12 -1.68
C VAL A 238 8.57 5.20 -1.67
N ILE A 239 8.71 4.34 -2.68
CA ILE A 239 9.84 3.41 -2.82
C ILE A 239 11.04 4.10 -3.46
N GLN A 240 10.83 4.89 -4.51
CA GLN A 240 11.89 5.61 -5.21
C GLN A 240 12.68 6.54 -4.27
N HIS A 241 12.01 7.23 -3.35
CA HIS A 241 12.64 8.07 -2.32
C HIS A 241 13.51 7.29 -1.32
N ARG A 242 13.33 5.96 -1.24
CA ARG A 242 14.05 5.09 -0.31
C ARG A 242 15.14 4.25 -0.95
N LEU A 243 15.30 4.33 -2.27
CA LEU A 243 16.36 3.59 -2.97
C LEU A 243 17.75 3.99 -2.45
N GLY A 244 18.55 2.99 -2.08
CA GLY A 244 19.91 3.17 -1.57
C GLY A 244 19.99 3.59 -0.10
N ARG A 245 18.87 3.76 0.59
CA ARG A 245 18.84 4.04 2.03
C ARG A 245 18.85 2.74 2.86
N PRO A 246 19.28 2.78 4.14
CA PRO A 246 19.20 1.62 5.04
C PRO A 246 17.77 1.13 5.28
N ASP A 247 16.79 2.03 5.20
CA ASP A 247 15.35 1.77 5.39
C ASP A 247 14.63 1.39 4.08
N GLN A 248 15.37 1.02 3.02
CA GLN A 248 14.77 0.58 1.76
C GLN A 248 14.00 -0.75 1.95
N PRO A 249 12.68 -0.79 1.72
CA PRO A 249 11.95 -2.05 1.76
C PRO A 249 12.30 -2.93 0.55
N ILE A 250 12.39 -4.25 0.76
CA ILE A 250 12.63 -5.24 -0.29
C ILE A 250 11.29 -5.67 -0.88
N ILE A 251 11.18 -5.70 -2.21
CA ILE A 251 9.95 -6.11 -2.90
C ILE A 251 10.11 -7.55 -3.39
N HIS A 252 9.14 -8.40 -3.06
CA HIS A 252 9.11 -9.82 -3.39
C HIS A 252 7.86 -10.15 -4.22
N GLY A 253 8.05 -10.92 -5.29
CA GLY A 253 6.95 -11.47 -6.08
C GLY A 253 6.73 -12.94 -5.74
N LEU A 254 5.59 -13.30 -5.17
CA LEU A 254 5.25 -14.68 -4.82
C LEU A 254 4.03 -15.17 -5.61
N VAL A 255 3.93 -16.48 -5.81
CA VAL A 255 2.73 -17.14 -6.31
C VAL A 255 2.40 -18.33 -5.42
N TYR A 256 1.18 -18.33 -4.88
CA TYR A 256 0.64 -19.43 -4.11
C TYR A 256 -0.05 -20.46 -5.02
N ASP A 257 0.31 -21.73 -4.87
CA ASP A 257 -0.39 -22.83 -5.53
C ASP A 257 -1.45 -23.42 -4.60
N VAL A 258 -2.72 -23.14 -4.94
CA VAL A 258 -3.88 -23.58 -4.17
C VAL A 258 -4.02 -25.12 -4.15
N GLN A 259 -3.45 -25.82 -5.13
CA GLN A 259 -3.53 -27.28 -5.20
C GLN A 259 -2.49 -27.96 -4.29
N THR A 260 -1.30 -27.37 -4.16
CA THR A 260 -0.19 -27.99 -3.42
C THR A 260 0.06 -27.34 -2.06
N GLY A 261 -0.45 -26.12 -1.83
CA GLY A 261 -0.13 -25.30 -0.66
C GLY A 261 1.24 -24.62 -0.72
N GLY A 262 1.98 -24.76 -1.83
CA GLY A 262 3.33 -24.22 -1.97
C GLY A 262 3.36 -22.74 -2.34
N LEU A 263 4.31 -22.00 -1.77
CA LEU A 263 4.71 -20.67 -2.24
C LEU A 263 5.89 -20.78 -3.20
N LYS A 264 5.78 -20.12 -4.35
CA LYS A 264 6.84 -20.00 -5.35
C LYS A 264 7.31 -18.56 -5.41
N GLU A 265 8.59 -18.32 -5.16
CA GLU A 265 9.22 -17.03 -5.36
C GLU A 265 9.55 -16.79 -6.84
N LEU A 266 9.24 -15.59 -7.33
CA LEU A 266 9.54 -15.15 -8.69
C LEU A 266 10.70 -14.17 -8.68
N LYS A 267 11.69 -14.44 -9.53
CA LYS A 267 12.76 -13.47 -9.80
C LYS A 267 12.20 -12.30 -10.61
N VAL A 268 12.22 -11.10 -10.00
CA VAL A 268 11.90 -9.82 -10.62
C VAL A 268 13.20 -9.08 -10.88
N ASP A 269 13.42 -8.66 -12.12
CA ASP A 269 14.65 -7.95 -12.51
C ASP A 269 14.48 -6.43 -12.34
N TYR A 270 14.65 -5.95 -11.11
CA TYR A 270 14.57 -4.51 -10.81
C TYR A 270 15.74 -3.74 -11.42
N CYS A 271 16.95 -4.28 -11.39
CA CYS A 271 18.15 -3.63 -11.92
C CYS A 271 18.09 -3.49 -13.44
N GLY A 272 17.72 -4.54 -14.16
CA GLY A 272 17.55 -4.48 -15.61
C GLY A 272 16.36 -3.64 -16.04
N TYR A 273 15.29 -3.58 -15.23
CA TYR A 273 14.20 -2.63 -15.44
C TYR A 273 14.69 -1.17 -15.32
N TYR A 274 15.44 -0.86 -14.27
CA TYR A 274 16.04 0.46 -14.07
C TYR A 274 17.02 0.82 -15.20
N ALA A 275 17.88 -0.12 -15.61
CA ALA A 275 18.85 0.10 -16.68
C ALA A 275 18.20 0.38 -18.05
N LYS A 276 17.04 -0.22 -18.35
CA LYS A 276 16.28 0.04 -19.58
C LYS A 276 15.63 1.42 -19.61
N LEU A 277 15.34 1.98 -18.43
CA LEU A 277 14.65 3.25 -18.29
C LEU A 277 15.57 4.42 -17.99
N ALA A 278 16.82 4.15 -17.67
CA ALA A 278 17.89 5.13 -17.56
C ALA A 278 18.03 5.87 -18.91
N GLY A 279 17.32 7.00 -19.04
CA GLY A 279 17.29 7.86 -20.24
C GLY A 279 15.89 8.23 -20.74
N GLU A 280 14.86 7.39 -20.53
CA GLU A 280 13.48 7.63 -21.01
C GLU A 280 12.51 8.08 -19.89
N ASP A 281 12.64 7.50 -18.69
CA ASP A 281 11.81 7.79 -17.51
C ASP A 281 12.51 8.78 -16.56
N THR A 282 13.25 9.74 -17.12
CA THR A 282 13.83 10.87 -16.38
C THR A 282 12.79 11.90 -15.92
N LEU A 283 11.49 11.62 -16.06
CA LEU A 283 10.41 12.48 -15.55
C LEU A 283 10.31 12.52 -14.01
N ASN A 284 10.98 11.61 -13.30
CA ASN A 284 11.28 11.73 -11.87
C ASN A 284 12.79 11.77 -11.58
N ALA A 285 13.62 11.88 -12.62
CA ALA A 285 15.00 12.30 -12.43
C ALA A 285 14.94 13.82 -12.17
N TYR A 286 15.10 14.19 -10.91
CA TYR A 286 15.61 15.52 -10.62
C TYR A 286 16.91 15.70 -11.42
N PRO A 287 17.15 16.88 -12.03
CA PRO A 287 18.00 17.04 -13.20
C PRO A 287 19.36 16.36 -13.06
N GLU A 288 19.63 15.47 -14.02
CA GLU A 288 20.91 14.95 -14.51
C GLU A 288 22.06 14.74 -13.51
N GLY A 289 22.39 13.45 -13.29
CA GLY A 289 23.78 13.03 -13.07
C GLY A 289 24.34 13.11 -11.67
N GLU A 290 23.62 13.68 -10.70
CA GLU A 290 23.96 13.49 -9.29
C GLU A 290 23.17 12.31 -8.70
N PRO A 291 23.76 11.51 -7.77
CA PRO A 291 22.94 10.67 -6.91
C PRO A 291 21.83 11.54 -6.30
N THR A 292 20.60 11.02 -6.22
CA THR A 292 19.40 11.75 -5.73
C THR A 292 19.62 12.50 -4.41
N MET A 293 20.69 12.13 -3.69
CA MET A 293 21.33 12.88 -2.61
C MET A 293 22.86 12.92 -2.85
N GLY A 294 23.45 14.10 -3.04
CA GLY A 294 24.91 14.26 -3.03
C GLY A 294 25.52 13.79 -1.70
N LYS A 295 26.85 13.56 -1.64
CA LYS A 295 27.56 13.16 -0.39
C LYS A 295 27.21 14.09 0.77
N ALA A 296 27.05 15.38 0.51
CA ALA A 296 26.59 16.39 1.46
C ALA A 296 25.20 16.10 2.04
N HIS A 297 24.26 15.66 1.19
CA HIS A 297 22.91 15.33 1.61
C HIS A 297 22.87 14.01 2.40
N LEU A 298 23.63 12.99 1.98
CA LEU A 298 23.79 11.76 2.76
C LEU A 298 24.40 12.04 4.14
N ARG A 299 25.42 12.91 4.21
CA ARG A 299 26.02 13.38 5.46
C ARG A 299 25.00 14.12 6.33
N ARG A 300 24.20 15.04 5.75
CA ARG A 300 23.12 15.75 6.44
C ARG A 300 22.11 14.80 7.07
N ASN A 301 21.60 13.84 6.30
CA ASN A 301 20.61 12.88 6.80
C ASN A 301 21.19 12.01 7.90
N MET A 302 22.45 11.57 7.75
CA MET A 302 23.14 10.81 8.78
C MET A 302 23.33 11.64 10.07
N ILE A 303 23.70 12.92 9.95
CA ILE A 303 23.84 13.82 11.10
C ILE A 303 22.49 13.99 11.82
N LEU A 304 21.40 14.18 11.06
CA LEU A 304 20.04 14.31 11.60
C LEU A 304 19.61 13.03 12.33
N ASP A 305 19.79 11.86 11.72
CA ASP A 305 19.44 10.55 12.29
C ASP A 305 20.23 10.26 13.57
N LEU A 306 21.53 10.57 13.58
CA LEU A 306 22.38 10.42 14.77
C LEU A 306 22.07 11.44 15.87
N SER A 307 21.45 12.57 15.54
CA SER A 307 21.02 13.59 16.49
C SER A 307 19.61 13.35 17.04
N ASP A 308 18.75 12.64 16.29
CA ASP A 308 17.35 12.46 16.64
C ASP A 308 17.18 11.71 17.98
N GLY A 309 16.30 12.23 18.84
CA GLY A 309 16.08 11.71 20.19
C GLY A 309 17.25 11.86 21.19
N LEU A 310 18.37 12.46 20.78
CA LEU A 310 19.58 12.63 21.60
C LEU A 310 19.96 14.10 21.83
N GLU A 311 19.14 15.01 21.31
CA GLU A 311 19.21 16.44 21.57
C GLU A 311 18.90 16.72 23.04
N LYS A 312 19.83 17.38 23.76
CA LYS A 312 19.56 17.85 25.13
C LYS A 312 18.63 19.06 25.14
N GLU A 313 18.79 19.89 24.12
CA GLU A 313 18.00 21.07 23.81
C GLU A 313 17.72 21.01 22.30
N PRO A 314 16.58 21.54 21.83
CA PRO A 314 16.21 21.45 20.42
C PRO A 314 17.34 21.94 19.49
N GLY A 315 17.84 21.05 18.63
CA GLY A 315 18.92 21.33 17.69
C GLY A 315 20.34 21.33 18.27
N MET A 316 20.56 20.87 19.51
CA MET A 316 21.87 20.86 20.18
C MET A 316 22.31 19.44 20.58
N VAL A 317 23.53 19.05 20.18
CA VAL A 317 24.10 17.72 20.45
C VAL A 317 25.41 17.79 21.22
N ARG A 318 25.71 16.73 21.99
CA ARG A 318 26.98 16.60 22.72
C ARG A 318 28.15 16.31 21.77
N ILE A 319 29.14 17.19 21.78
CA ILE A 319 30.33 17.11 20.92
C ILE A 319 31.03 15.74 21.00
N PRO A 320 31.35 15.16 22.20
CA PRO A 320 32.07 13.89 22.26
C PRO A 320 31.26 12.68 21.79
N TYR A 321 29.92 12.80 21.79
CA TYR A 321 29.04 11.75 21.33
C TYR A 321 28.95 11.75 19.79
N ILE A 322 28.59 12.90 19.21
CA ILE A 322 28.39 13.00 17.77
C ILE A 322 29.69 12.75 17.01
N ALA A 323 30.82 13.26 17.50
CA ALA A 323 32.14 12.98 16.91
C ALA A 323 32.45 11.47 16.87
N ARG A 324 32.11 10.73 17.93
CA ARG A 324 32.30 9.28 17.97
C ARG A 324 31.40 8.54 17.00
N MET A 325 30.15 8.96 16.85
CA MET A 325 29.20 8.31 15.93
C MET A 325 29.55 8.59 14.48
N LEU A 326 29.88 9.83 14.12
CA LEU A 326 30.31 10.18 12.76
C LEU A 326 31.55 9.39 12.34
N LYS A 327 32.52 9.21 13.24
CA LYS A 327 33.72 8.38 12.98
C LYS A 327 33.45 6.89 12.74
N ARG A 328 32.30 6.36 13.18
CA ARG A 328 31.90 4.97 12.91
C ARG A 328 31.33 4.80 11.50
N GLU A 329 30.78 5.86 10.93
CA GLU A 329 30.21 5.88 9.58
C GLU A 329 31.28 6.17 8.52
N SER A 330 32.25 5.26 8.39
CA SER A 330 33.43 5.39 7.53
C SER A 330 33.11 5.55 6.04
N LYS A 331 31.90 5.19 5.61
CA LYS A 331 31.43 5.40 4.23
C LYS A 331 31.13 6.87 3.93
N LEU A 332 30.80 7.67 4.95
CA LEU A 332 30.38 9.07 4.80
C LEU A 332 31.40 10.05 5.36
N PHE A 333 32.11 9.71 6.43
CA PHE A 333 33.05 10.58 7.14
C PHE A 333 34.40 9.89 7.36
N THR A 334 35.51 10.60 7.13
CA THR A 334 36.82 10.15 7.63
C THR A 334 37.06 10.67 9.05
N PRO A 335 37.85 9.98 9.88
CA PRO A 335 38.15 10.45 11.23
C PRO A 335 38.75 11.85 11.28
N GLU A 336 39.59 12.18 10.31
CA GLU A 336 40.26 13.47 10.16
C GLU A 336 39.26 14.58 9.81
N GLU A 337 38.36 14.32 8.84
CA GLU A 337 37.30 15.27 8.46
C GLU A 337 36.38 15.61 9.64
N VAL A 338 36.10 14.63 10.51
CA VAL A 338 35.28 14.85 11.70
C VAL A 338 36.03 15.71 12.72
N ASP A 339 37.31 15.45 12.97
CA ASP A 339 38.09 16.26 13.92
C ASP A 339 38.24 17.71 13.45
N GLU A 340 38.51 17.92 12.16
CA GLU A 340 38.56 19.26 11.56
C GLU A 340 37.22 20.01 11.68
N ALA A 341 36.10 19.33 11.42
CA ALA A 341 34.77 19.91 11.54
C ALA A 341 34.47 20.36 12.97
N ILE A 342 34.80 19.52 13.96
CA ILE A 342 34.53 19.80 15.37
C ILE A 342 35.35 21.01 15.83
N GLU A 343 36.64 21.08 15.49
CA GLU A 343 37.49 22.22 15.86
C GLU A 343 37.08 23.51 15.16
N ALA A 344 36.72 23.44 13.87
CA ALA A 344 36.23 24.59 13.12
C ALA A 344 34.93 25.17 13.72
N ILE A 345 34.00 24.31 14.12
CA ILE A 345 32.74 24.74 14.70
C ILE A 345 32.93 25.29 16.11
N LYS A 346 33.78 24.68 16.94
CA LYS A 346 34.13 25.23 18.26
C LYS A 346 34.66 26.66 18.18
N GLY A 347 35.47 26.96 17.16
CA GLY A 347 35.98 28.31 16.92
C GLY A 347 34.91 29.34 16.55
N GLN A 348 33.70 28.91 16.18
CA GLN A 348 32.56 29.76 15.83
C GLN A 348 31.54 29.89 16.98
N LEU A 349 31.69 29.11 18.06
CA LEU A 349 30.81 29.19 19.22
C LEU A 349 31.15 30.43 20.07
N GLU A 350 30.13 31.04 20.68
CA GLU A 350 30.31 32.13 21.65
C GLU A 350 31.13 31.68 22.88
N ASP A 351 31.01 30.38 23.23
CA ASP A 351 31.79 29.71 24.27
C ASP A 351 32.55 28.49 23.68
N PRO A 352 33.86 28.62 23.43
CA PRO A 352 34.69 27.53 22.87
C PRO A 352 34.81 26.30 23.78
N GLU A 353 34.55 26.44 25.08
CA GLU A 353 34.63 25.35 26.07
C GLU A 353 33.27 24.63 26.23
N SER A 354 32.25 25.03 25.48
CA SER A 354 30.95 24.37 25.49
C SER A 354 31.04 22.91 25.05
N SER A 355 30.39 22.02 25.81
CA SER A 355 30.29 20.59 25.48
C SER A 355 29.16 20.26 24.48
N LEU A 356 28.42 21.29 24.06
CA LEU A 356 27.29 21.21 23.14
C LEU A 356 27.57 22.00 21.88
N MET A 357 27.06 21.52 20.75
CA MET A 357 27.11 22.24 19.49
C MET A 357 25.77 22.17 18.74
N PRO A 358 25.42 23.22 17.98
CA PRO A 358 24.26 23.20 17.11
C PRO A 358 24.41 22.15 16.00
N VAL A 359 23.42 21.28 15.84
CA VAL A 359 23.35 20.28 14.75
C VAL A 359 23.41 20.99 13.39
N LYS A 360 22.80 22.17 13.30
CA LYS A 360 22.82 23.00 12.10
C LYS A 360 24.24 23.33 11.63
N PHE A 361 25.16 23.64 12.54
CA PHE A 361 26.55 23.97 12.17
C PHE A 361 27.31 22.76 11.61
N LEU A 362 27.02 21.55 12.09
CA LEU A 362 27.55 20.32 11.50
C LEU A 362 26.99 20.11 10.09
N ILE A 363 25.68 20.30 9.91
CA ILE A 363 25.04 20.18 8.59
C ILE A 363 25.64 21.19 7.61
N ASP A 364 25.77 22.45 8.03
CA ASP A 364 26.31 23.54 7.22
C ASP A 364 27.79 23.30 6.86
N TYR A 365 28.61 22.82 7.80
CA TYR A 365 30.02 22.48 7.53
C TYR A 365 30.17 21.39 6.47
N PHE A 366 29.31 20.37 6.53
CA PHE A 366 29.32 19.26 5.58
C PHE A 366 28.47 19.51 4.33
N ALA A 367 27.86 20.71 4.19
CA ALA A 367 26.95 21.04 3.10
C ALA A 367 27.66 21.36 1.78
N GLU A 368 28.86 21.96 1.73
CA GLU A 368 29.48 22.30 0.43
C GLU A 368 30.97 22.75 0.47
N LYS A 369 31.75 22.29 -0.52
CA LYS A 369 32.72 23.12 -1.27
C LYS A 369 32.59 22.75 -2.76
N PRO A 370 32.30 23.69 -3.67
CA PRO A 370 32.49 23.44 -5.10
C PRO A 370 33.97 23.16 -5.34
N LYS A 371 34.29 22.12 -6.13
CA LYS A 371 35.66 21.88 -6.56
C LYS A 371 36.12 23.09 -7.38
N GLU A 372 37.07 23.85 -6.87
CA GLU A 372 37.93 24.66 -7.73
C GLU A 372 38.60 23.68 -8.71
N THR A 373 38.21 23.75 -9.97
CA THR A 373 38.86 23.03 -11.07
C THR A 373 40.29 23.53 -11.18
N ALA A 374 41.26 22.67 -10.88
CA ALA A 374 42.67 22.82 -11.23
C ALA A 374 42.95 22.17 -12.59
#